data_AF-A0A937AS88-F1
#
_entry.id   AF-A0A937AS88-F1
#
_cell.length_a   1.000
_cell.length_b   1.000
_cell.length_c   1.000
_cell.angle_alpha   90.00
_cell.angle_beta   90.00
_cell.angle_gamma   90.00
#
_symmetry.space_group_name_H-M   'P 1'
#
loop_
_entity.id
_entity.type
_entity.pdbx_description
1 polymer ?
#
loop_
_entity_poly.entity_id
_entity_poly.type
_entity_poly.pdbx_seq_one_letter_code
_entity_poly.pdbx_strand_id
1 'polypeptide(L)'
;MSSHAADLARRLARNAEAVCRHYLSNGHREGRYWLVGDVSNTRGRSLFVRLYGPDHGKGAAGKWTEYVAPKIMLRARDWALSRRGSAASTQHNLSAREVS
;
A
#
# COMPACT_ATOMS: atom_id res chain seq x y z
N MET A 1 -15.73 20.33 -4.11
CA MET A 1 -15.54 19.66 -5.42
C MET A 1 -14.34 18.74 -5.29
N SER A 2 -14.44 17.46 -5.63
CA SER A 2 -13.25 16.60 -5.68
C SER A 2 -12.38 17.05 -6.84
N SER A 3 -11.08 17.22 -6.62
CA SER A 3 -10.15 17.48 -7.71
C SER A 3 -10.16 16.29 -8.69
N HIS A 4 -9.90 16.57 -9.97
CA HIS A 4 -9.78 15.54 -11.00
C HIS A 4 -8.83 14.41 -10.60
N ALA A 5 -7.77 14.78 -9.88
CA ALA A 5 -6.77 13.84 -9.41
C ALA A 5 -7.28 12.94 -8.26
N ALA A 6 -8.17 13.43 -7.40
CA ALA A 6 -8.83 12.60 -6.39
C ALA A 6 -9.87 11.64 -7.01
N ASP A 7 -10.50 11.98 -8.14
CA ASP A 7 -11.32 11.03 -8.92
C ASP A 7 -10.47 9.94 -9.57
N LEU A 8 -9.32 10.31 -10.14
CA LEU A 8 -8.37 9.37 -10.74
C LEU A 8 -7.81 8.42 -9.68
N ALA A 9 -7.37 8.94 -8.53
CA ALA A 9 -6.88 8.13 -7.42
C ALA A 9 -7.92 7.09 -6.96
N ARG A 10 -9.20 7.48 -6.85
CA ARG A 10 -10.29 6.54 -6.50
C ARG A 10 -10.50 5.45 -7.56
N ARG A 11 -10.41 5.80 -8.84
CA ARG A 11 -10.53 4.81 -9.94
C ARG A 11 -9.37 3.81 -9.92
N LEU A 12 -8.15 4.28 -9.67
CA LEU A 12 -6.96 3.43 -9.53
C LEU A 12 -7.07 2.54 -8.29
N ALA A 13 -7.53 3.08 -7.16
CA ALA A 13 -7.74 2.35 -5.91
C ALA A 13 -8.72 1.17 -6.08
N ARG A 14 -9.85 1.38 -6.77
CA ARG A 14 -10.82 0.30 -7.07
C ARG A 14 -10.23 -0.81 -7.94
N ASN A 15 -9.23 -0.47 -8.76
CA ASN A 15 -8.55 -1.41 -9.65
C ASN A 15 -7.13 -1.75 -9.15
N ALA A 16 -6.87 -1.61 -7.85
CA ALA A 16 -5.52 -1.68 -7.29
C ALA A 16 -4.76 -2.96 -7.70
N GLU A 17 -5.43 -4.13 -7.76
CA GLU A 17 -4.76 -5.37 -8.18
C GLU A 17 -4.32 -5.32 -9.64
N ALA A 18 -5.16 -4.82 -10.55
CA ALA A 18 -4.82 -4.70 -11.97
C ALA A 18 -3.67 -3.70 -12.18
N VAL A 19 -3.71 -2.57 -11.48
CA VAL A 19 -2.64 -1.56 -11.49
C VAL A 19 -1.33 -2.16 -10.99
N CYS A 20 -1.36 -2.90 -9.87
CA CYS A 20 -0.17 -3.56 -9.32
C CYS A 20 0.38 -4.63 -10.27
N ARG A 21 -0.47 -5.44 -10.90
CA ARG A 21 -0.03 -6.43 -11.91
C ARG A 21 0.67 -5.76 -13.09
N HIS A 22 0.25 -4.56 -13.48
CA HIS A 22 0.81 -3.85 -14.62
C HIS A 22 2.13 -3.13 -14.29
N TYR A 23 2.16 -2.34 -13.21
CA TYR A 23 3.32 -1.50 -12.87
C TYR A 23 4.27 -2.13 -11.83
N LEU A 24 3.77 -3.01 -10.98
CA LEU A 24 4.51 -3.68 -9.90
C LEU A 24 4.53 -5.20 -10.12
N SER A 25 4.81 -5.60 -11.36
CA SER A 25 4.72 -6.98 -11.87
C SER A 25 5.65 -7.99 -11.18
N ASN A 26 6.74 -7.55 -10.54
CA ASN A 26 7.62 -8.41 -9.75
C ASN A 26 7.08 -8.68 -8.34
N GLY A 27 5.98 -8.02 -7.96
CA GLY A 27 5.26 -8.32 -6.74
C GLY A 27 4.32 -9.51 -6.87
N HIS A 28 3.61 -9.81 -5.78
CA HIS A 28 2.62 -10.87 -5.75
C HIS A 28 1.50 -10.57 -4.76
N ARG A 29 0.36 -11.24 -4.93
CA ARG A 29 -0.79 -11.13 -4.03
C ARG A 29 -0.63 -12.04 -2.82
N GLU A 30 -0.68 -11.47 -1.61
CA GLU A 30 -0.78 -12.19 -0.35
C GLU A 30 -2.04 -11.71 0.42
N GLY A 31 -3.08 -12.53 0.41
CA GLY A 31 -4.37 -12.18 1.01
C GLY A 31 -4.99 -10.92 0.37
N ARG A 32 -5.13 -9.86 1.16
CA ARG A 32 -5.71 -8.56 0.74
C ARG A 32 -4.65 -7.54 0.32
N TYR A 33 -3.41 -7.96 0.15
CA TYR A 33 -2.28 -7.08 -0.15
C TYR A 33 -1.53 -7.55 -1.39
N TRP A 34 -0.90 -6.60 -2.08
CA TRP A 34 0.14 -6.82 -3.07
C TRP A 34 1.48 -6.50 -2.43
N LEU A 35 2.46 -7.40 -2.48
CA LEU A 35 3.77 -7.22 -1.87
C LEU A 35 4.82 -7.07 -2.97
N VAL A 36 5.72 -6.11 -2.79
CA VAL A 36 6.87 -5.84 -3.68
C VAL A 36 8.04 -5.31 -2.82
N GLY A 37 9.24 -5.26 -3.38
CA GLY A 37 10.40 -4.72 -2.68
C GLY A 37 10.31 -3.21 -2.50
N ASP A 38 10.05 -2.49 -3.58
CA ASP A 38 10.04 -1.03 -3.58
C ASP A 38 9.24 -0.48 -4.77
N VAL A 39 9.23 0.85 -4.89
CA VAL A 39 8.61 1.58 -6.01
C VAL A 39 9.31 1.34 -7.36
N SER A 40 10.54 0.85 -7.34
CA SER A 40 11.31 0.45 -8.54
C SER A 40 10.96 -0.97 -9.01
N ASN A 41 9.91 -1.58 -8.44
CA ASN A 41 9.45 -2.92 -8.78
C ASN A 41 10.53 -3.98 -8.52
N THR A 42 11.39 -3.80 -7.51
CA THR A 42 12.27 -4.88 -7.06
C THR A 42 11.46 -5.98 -6.38
N ARG A 43 11.95 -7.23 -6.40
CA ARG A 43 11.28 -8.32 -5.67
C ARG A 43 11.50 -8.15 -4.17
N GLY A 44 10.47 -8.34 -3.37
CA GLY A 44 10.58 -8.22 -1.92
C GLY A 44 9.23 -8.12 -1.21
N ARG A 45 9.27 -7.70 0.05
CA ARG A 45 8.10 -7.56 0.95
C ARG A 45 8.13 -6.27 1.77
N SER A 46 9.02 -5.33 1.42
CA SER A 46 9.20 -4.06 2.13
C SER A 46 8.13 -3.04 1.75
N LEU A 47 7.56 -3.12 0.55
CA LEU A 47 6.42 -2.31 0.12
C LEU A 47 5.19 -3.20 -0.07
N PHE A 48 4.04 -2.73 0.42
CA PHE A 48 2.78 -3.42 0.16
C PHE A 48 1.63 -2.45 -0.10
N VAL A 49 0.73 -2.86 -1.00
CA VAL A 49 -0.46 -2.12 -1.42
C VAL A 49 -1.70 -2.88 -0.97
N ARG A 50 -2.68 -2.19 -0.40
CA ARG A 50 -3.95 -2.80 -0.03
C ARG A 50 -4.86 -2.93 -1.25
N LEU A 51 -5.33 -4.14 -1.53
CA LEU A 51 -6.14 -4.43 -2.72
C LEU A 51 -7.63 -4.18 -2.50
N TYR A 52 -8.09 -4.27 -1.26
CA TYR A 52 -9.52 -4.20 -0.91
C TYR A 52 -9.76 -3.26 0.28
N GLY A 53 -10.83 -2.48 0.20
CA GLY A 53 -11.22 -1.52 1.23
C GLY A 53 -12.21 -0.48 0.68
N PRO A 54 -12.61 0.50 1.50
CA PRO A 54 -13.39 1.64 1.04
C PRO A 54 -12.61 2.47 0.00
N ASP A 55 -13.32 3.31 -0.76
CA ASP A 55 -12.71 4.22 -1.74
C ASP A 55 -11.85 5.32 -1.10
N HIS A 56 -12.07 5.60 0.19
CA HIS A 56 -11.38 6.64 0.94
C HIS A 56 -11.29 6.30 2.43
N GLY A 57 -10.41 7.00 3.14
CA GLY A 57 -10.26 6.88 4.59
C GLY A 57 -9.42 5.69 5.05
N LYS A 58 -9.57 5.32 6.33
CA LYS A 58 -8.75 4.30 6.97
C LYS A 58 -9.00 2.92 6.34
N GLY A 59 -7.94 2.31 5.82
CA GLY A 59 -8.00 0.98 5.22
C GLY A 59 -8.52 0.98 3.78
N ALA A 60 -8.51 2.13 3.09
CA ALA A 60 -8.88 2.22 1.68
C ALA A 60 -8.03 1.33 0.77
N ALA A 61 -8.62 0.90 -0.34
CA ALA A 61 -7.89 0.22 -1.41
C ALA A 61 -6.89 1.18 -2.08
N GLY A 62 -5.83 0.65 -2.67
CA GLY A 62 -4.75 1.43 -3.27
C GLY A 62 -3.81 2.13 -2.28
N LYS A 63 -4.12 2.10 -0.98
CA LYS A 63 -3.19 2.60 0.04
C LYS A 63 -1.96 1.71 0.11
N TRP A 64 -0.78 2.30 0.05
CA TRP A 64 0.48 1.59 0.18
C TRP A 64 1.25 2.02 1.42
N THR A 65 2.15 1.16 1.84
CA THR A 65 3.02 1.40 2.99
C THR A 65 4.35 0.74 2.71
N GLU A 66 5.41 1.46 3.05
CA GLU A 66 6.78 0.98 2.98
C GLU A 66 7.35 0.82 4.38
N TYR A 67 8.14 -0.24 4.57
CA TYR A 67 8.88 -0.51 5.78
C TYR A 67 10.39 -0.44 5.49
N VAL A 68 11.08 0.37 6.28
CA VAL A 68 12.54 0.42 6.33
C VAL A 68 12.99 -0.33 7.57
N ALA A 69 12.96 -1.67 7.55
CA ALA A 69 13.49 -2.47 8.66
C ALA A 69 13.95 -3.87 8.23
N PRO A 70 15.06 -4.41 8.79
CA PRO A 70 15.70 -5.63 8.28
C PRO A 70 14.88 -6.92 8.44
N LYS A 71 13.80 -6.92 9.22
CA LYS A 71 13.01 -8.13 9.55
C LYS A 71 11.60 -7.76 10.01
N ILE A 72 10.60 -7.71 9.12
CA ILE A 72 9.21 -8.00 9.51
C ILE A 72 8.58 -8.89 8.44
N MET A 73 8.35 -10.14 8.84
CA MET A 73 7.53 -11.12 8.13
C MET A 73 6.05 -10.81 8.40
N LEU A 74 5.24 -10.74 7.34
CA LEU A 74 3.82 -11.02 7.43
C LEU A 74 3.68 -12.50 7.85
N ARG A 75 3.52 -12.75 9.15
CA ARG A 75 3.00 -13.98 9.75
C ARG A 75 1.96 -13.56 10.78
N ALA A 76 0.71 -13.98 10.58
CA ALA A 76 -0.46 -13.56 11.35
C ALA A 76 -0.45 -13.95 12.85
N ARG A 77 0.59 -14.63 13.35
CA ARG A 77 0.63 -15.21 14.71
C ARG A 77 1.24 -14.31 15.79
N ASP A 78 1.97 -13.24 15.44
CA ASP A 78 2.74 -12.46 16.43
C ASP A 78 2.08 -11.12 16.82
N TRP A 79 0.86 -10.85 16.33
CA TRP A 79 0.12 -9.61 16.64
C TRP A 79 -0.22 -9.47 18.14
N ALA A 80 -0.17 -10.55 18.93
CA ALA A 80 -0.60 -10.54 20.33
C ALA A 80 0.38 -9.90 21.33
N LEU A 81 1.64 -9.60 20.95
CA LEU A 81 2.66 -9.16 21.93
C LEU A 81 3.28 -7.78 21.72
N SER A 82 3.03 -7.08 20.61
CA SER A 82 3.66 -5.76 20.40
C SER A 82 2.75 -4.60 20.78
N ARG A 83 2.55 -4.41 22.10
CA ARG A 83 2.17 -3.12 22.69
C ARG A 83 3.41 -2.44 23.27
N ARG A 84 4.41 -2.10 22.44
CA ARG A 84 5.35 -1.02 22.77
C ARG A 84 6.18 -0.58 21.56
N GLY A 85 5.96 0.66 21.13
CA GLY A 85 7.00 1.59 20.66
C GLY A 85 7.73 1.30 19.35
N SER A 86 7.44 2.15 18.36
CA SER A 86 8.36 2.66 17.33
C SER A 86 8.66 1.80 16.08
N ALA A 87 8.19 2.28 14.92
CA ALA A 87 9.03 2.69 13.78
C ALA A 87 8.15 3.41 12.75
N ALA A 88 8.62 4.53 12.20
CA ALA A 88 7.87 5.41 11.31
C ALA A 88 7.46 4.69 10.00
N SER A 89 6.18 4.30 9.93
CA SER A 89 5.51 3.84 8.72
C SER A 89 5.21 5.05 7.84
N THR A 90 5.99 5.26 6.78
CA THR A 90 5.68 6.32 5.82
C THR A 90 4.47 5.89 4.98
N GLN A 91 3.30 6.42 5.34
CA GLN A 91 2.06 6.20 4.59
C GLN A 91 1.99 7.23 3.49
N HIS A 92 2.24 6.80 2.27
CA HIS A 92 1.97 7.62 1.10
C HIS A 92 0.60 7.22 0.57
N ASN A 93 -0.36 8.13 0.68
CA ASN A 93 -1.52 8.06 -0.19
C ASN A 93 -1.06 8.56 -1.56
N LEU A 94 -1.55 7.98 -2.66
CA LEU A 94 -1.65 8.68 -3.94
C LEU A 94 -2.69 9.81 -3.79
N SER A 95 -2.50 10.70 -2.82
CA SER A 95 -3.17 11.97 -2.74
C SER A 95 -2.37 12.84 -3.67
N ALA A 96 -2.91 13.08 -4.86
CA ALA A 96 -2.45 14.18 -5.68
C ALA A 96 -2.41 15.41 -4.79
N ARG A 97 -1.20 15.85 -4.46
CA ARG A 97 -0.98 17.14 -3.82
C ARG A 97 -1.36 18.14 -4.91
N GLU A 98 -2.42 18.89 -4.66
CA GLU A 98 -2.72 20.07 -5.45
C GLU A 98 -1.49 20.97 -5.36
N VAL A 99 -0.71 21.00 -6.45
CA VAL A 99 0.35 21.97 -6.65
C VAL A 99 -0.39 23.20 -7.15
N SER A 100 -0.55 24.18 -6.26
CA SER A 100 -1.02 25.52 -6.59
C SER A 100 0.09 26.33 -7.25
#